data_AF-A0A2A4W0R0-F1
#
_entry.id   AF-A0A2A4W0R0-F1
#
_cell.length_a   1.000
_cell.length_b   1.000
_cell.length_c   1.000
_cell.angle_alpha   90.00
_cell.angle_beta   90.00
_cell.angle_gamma   90.00
#
_symmetry.space_group_name_H-M   'P 1'
#
loop_
_entity.id
_entity.type
_entity.pdbx_description
1 polymer ?
#
loop_
_entity_poly.entity_id
_entity_poly.type
_entity_poly.pdbx_seq_one_letter_code
_entity_poly.pdbx_strand_id
1 'polypeptide(L)'
;MIYLAFESRIPLFKGSKILSHIVSKAAHGHLEAQVEDETLRAALTPNFPFGCKRILASDTYFPALQQDHVSVVTDGISKIVEGGVETADGTFREADTIIYATGFKPLTMVDGQEITGKDGLTMADYLKDGIRAHRTVMAPGFPNYFMLLGPNSVLGHNSVLIIIEAQAKYILQCIEETIKTGAKSIDVKAAAAERFDARIQEQLKGTVWSQGCKSWYKDETGRIFTLWPKGTISFRRSMKRPKRDEFQFEY
;
A
#
# COMPACT_ATOMS: atom_id res chain seq x y z
N MET A 1 -18.22 5.98 16.08
CA MET A 1 -17.93 7.27 15.38
C MET A 1 -16.59 7.26 14.64
N ILE A 2 -15.53 6.62 15.17
CA ILE A 2 -14.17 6.59 14.56
C ILE A 2 -14.15 6.06 13.11
N TYR A 3 -14.81 4.93 12.84
CA TYR A 3 -14.87 4.35 11.49
C TYR A 3 -15.38 5.34 10.42
N LEU A 4 -16.48 6.04 10.71
CA LEU A 4 -17.08 6.99 9.77
C LEU A 4 -16.19 8.22 9.55
N ALA A 5 -15.48 8.67 10.59
CA ALA A 5 -14.51 9.75 10.50
C ALA A 5 -13.28 9.40 9.65
N PHE A 6 -12.89 8.12 9.61
CA PHE A 6 -11.86 7.64 8.70
C PHE A 6 -12.39 7.46 7.28
N GLU A 7 -13.56 6.85 7.13
CA GLU A 7 -14.18 6.62 5.81
C GLU A 7 -14.52 7.93 5.08
N SER A 8 -14.87 9.00 5.80
CA SER A 8 -15.15 10.32 5.23
C SER A 8 -13.91 11.00 4.61
N ARG A 9 -12.70 10.48 4.85
CA ARG A 9 -11.43 11.02 4.31
C ARG A 9 -11.17 10.64 2.86
N ILE A 10 -11.92 9.71 2.27
CA ILE A 10 -11.74 9.26 0.88
C ILE A 10 -11.60 10.40 -0.15
N PRO A 11 -12.39 11.49 -0.11
CA PRO A 11 -12.25 12.60 -1.06
C PRO A 11 -10.85 13.23 -1.07
N LEU A 12 -10.10 13.18 0.04
CA LEU A 12 -8.71 13.67 0.11
C LEU A 12 -7.79 12.94 -0.86
N PHE A 13 -8.01 11.64 -1.04
CA PHE A 13 -7.14 10.79 -1.84
C PHE A 13 -7.52 10.79 -3.33
N LYS A 14 -8.69 11.33 -3.68
CA LYS A 14 -9.19 11.43 -5.07
C LYS A 14 -8.56 12.57 -5.88
N GLY A 15 -7.47 13.17 -5.41
CA GLY A 15 -6.69 14.15 -6.18
C GLY A 15 -7.30 15.55 -6.27
N SER A 16 -8.23 15.90 -5.37
CA SER A 16 -8.74 17.28 -5.28
C SER A 16 -7.61 18.23 -4.89
N LYS A 17 -7.20 19.10 -5.83
CA LYS A 17 -6.13 20.09 -5.60
C LYS A 17 -6.47 21.06 -4.46
N ILE A 18 -7.73 21.50 -4.40
CA ILE A 18 -8.22 22.42 -3.36
C ILE A 18 -8.10 21.78 -1.98
N LEU A 19 -8.61 20.56 -1.85
CA LEU A 19 -8.63 19.87 -0.56
C LEU A 19 -7.21 19.46 -0.13
N SER A 20 -6.38 19.04 -1.07
CA SER A 20 -4.95 18.80 -0.84
C SER A 20 -4.23 20.06 -0.35
N HIS A 21 -4.50 21.21 -0.96
CA HIS A 21 -3.90 22.48 -0.54
C HIS A 21 -4.34 22.90 0.87
N ILE A 22 -5.63 22.79 1.18
CA ILE A 22 -6.17 23.11 2.52
C ILE A 22 -5.51 22.24 3.59
N VAL A 23 -5.45 20.92 3.35
CA VAL A 23 -4.88 19.99 4.33
C VAL A 23 -3.37 20.11 4.41
N SER A 24 -2.69 20.38 3.30
CA SER A 24 -1.26 20.70 3.30
C SER A 24 -1.01 21.93 4.17
N LYS A 25 -1.77 23.02 3.99
CA LYS A 25 -1.63 24.23 4.81
C LYS A 25 -1.88 23.96 6.29
N ALA A 26 -2.89 23.17 6.63
CA ALA A 26 -3.14 22.77 8.01
C ALA A 26 -1.99 21.94 8.61
N ALA A 27 -1.40 21.04 7.82
CA ALA A 27 -0.25 20.24 8.25
C ALA A 27 1.01 21.09 8.45
N HIS A 28 1.29 22.05 7.56
CA HIS A 28 2.40 23.00 7.73
C HIS A 28 2.19 23.89 8.96
N GLY A 29 0.98 24.41 9.16
CA GLY A 29 0.66 25.18 10.37
C GLY A 29 0.79 24.37 11.66
N HIS A 30 0.47 23.06 11.63
CA HIS A 30 0.72 22.18 12.76
C HIS A 30 2.22 21.99 13.02
N LEU A 31 3.03 21.80 11.97
CA LEU A 31 4.49 21.72 12.09
C LEU A 31 5.08 23.03 12.64
N GLU A 32 4.65 24.18 12.12
CA GLU A 32 5.06 25.51 12.60
C GLU A 32 4.72 25.72 14.08
N ALA A 33 3.55 25.27 14.52
CA ALA A 33 3.13 25.38 15.91
C ALA A 33 3.82 24.39 16.86
N GLN A 34 4.48 23.35 16.34
CA GLN A 34 5.14 22.31 17.14
C GLN A 34 6.66 22.43 17.15
N VAL A 35 7.24 23.04 16.10
CA VAL A 35 8.70 23.12 15.90
C VAL A 35 9.11 24.58 15.78
N GLU A 36 9.77 25.09 16.83
CA GLU A 36 10.14 26.51 16.93
C GLU A 36 11.31 26.86 15.98
N ASP A 37 12.34 26.01 15.95
CA ASP A 37 13.55 26.23 15.13
C ASP A 37 13.26 26.12 13.62
N GLU A 38 13.61 27.18 12.88
CA GLU A 38 13.32 27.27 11.45
C GLU A 38 14.12 26.27 10.60
N THR A 39 15.35 25.95 11.01
CA THR A 39 16.23 25.03 10.28
C THR A 39 15.70 23.60 10.39
N LEU A 40 15.37 23.17 11.60
CA LEU A 40 14.73 21.89 11.88
C LEU A 40 13.37 21.81 11.19
N ARG A 41 12.58 22.88 11.20
CA ARG A 41 11.29 22.93 10.50
C ARG A 41 11.46 22.69 9.00
N ALA A 42 12.45 23.32 8.37
CA ALA A 42 12.76 23.10 6.96
C ALA A 42 13.17 21.64 6.69
N ALA A 43 14.02 21.05 7.55
CA ALA A 43 14.44 19.65 7.43
C ALA A 43 13.27 18.66 7.58
N LEU A 44 12.27 18.99 8.40
CA LEU A 44 11.09 18.15 8.63
C LEU A 44 9.97 18.36 7.62
N THR A 45 10.05 19.40 6.79
CA THR A 45 9.01 19.73 5.80
C THR A 45 9.11 18.82 4.58
N PRO A 46 8.11 17.97 4.30
CA PRO A 46 8.17 17.07 3.15
C PRO A 46 8.04 17.80 1.80
N ASN A 47 8.82 17.36 0.81
CA ASN A 47 8.79 17.89 -0.56
C ASN A 47 7.79 17.16 -1.49
N PHE A 48 6.81 16.47 -0.92
CA PHE A 48 5.80 15.69 -1.67
C PHE A 48 4.38 16.03 -1.22
N PRO A 49 3.36 15.80 -2.07
CA PRO A 49 1.98 16.13 -1.74
C PRO A 49 1.47 15.39 -0.50
N PHE A 50 0.64 16.07 0.29
CA PHE A 50 -0.03 15.46 1.45
C PHE A 50 -0.83 14.23 1.02
N GLY A 51 -0.71 13.14 1.78
CA GLY A 51 -1.37 11.87 1.49
C GLY A 51 -0.74 11.04 0.37
N CYS A 52 0.37 11.49 -0.26
CA CYS A 52 1.14 10.64 -1.16
C CYS A 52 1.65 9.37 -0.44
N LYS A 53 2.11 9.55 0.80
CA LYS A 53 2.55 8.47 1.69
C LYS A 53 1.57 8.34 2.85
N ARG A 54 1.60 7.19 3.52
CA ARG A 54 0.78 6.95 4.71
C ARG A 54 1.15 7.96 5.79
N ILE A 55 0.15 8.66 6.31
CA ILE A 55 0.33 9.61 7.42
C ILE A 55 0.59 8.81 8.68
N LEU A 56 1.64 9.20 9.40
CA LEU A 56 1.96 8.68 10.73
C LEU A 56 1.43 9.66 11.76
N ALA A 57 0.90 9.12 12.87
CA ALA A 57 0.43 9.92 13.99
C ALA A 57 1.32 9.61 15.20
N SER A 58 1.83 10.65 15.83
CA SER A 58 2.65 10.56 17.03
C SER A 58 2.55 11.87 17.80
N ASP A 59 2.31 11.77 19.10
CA ASP A 59 2.29 12.92 20.00
C ASP A 59 3.71 13.25 20.51
N THR A 60 4.70 12.38 20.27
CA THR A 60 6.04 12.48 20.84
C THR A 60 7.13 12.74 19.80
N TYR A 61 6.84 12.63 18.50
CA TYR A 61 7.84 12.76 17.45
C TYR A 61 8.49 14.14 17.40
N PHE A 62 7.72 15.22 17.22
CA PHE A 62 8.30 16.57 17.17
C PHE A 62 8.93 17.03 18.49
N PRO A 63 8.34 16.74 19.68
CA PRO A 63 9.01 17.03 20.94
C PRO A 63 10.37 16.31 21.11
N ALA A 64 10.47 15.06 20.67
CA ALA A 64 11.72 14.30 20.77
C ALA A 64 12.84 14.89 19.90
N LEU A 65 12.51 15.42 18.71
CA LEU A 65 13.49 16.01 17.80
C LEU A 65 14.04 17.37 18.24
N GLN A 66 13.45 17.98 19.27
CA GLN A 66 13.83 19.29 19.80
C GLN A 66 14.59 19.21 21.12
N GLN A 67 14.91 18.01 21.61
CA GLN A 67 15.68 17.87 22.84
C GLN A 67 17.15 18.22 22.62
N ASP A 68 17.81 18.83 23.61
CA ASP A 68 19.19 19.33 23.51
C ASP A 68 20.22 18.27 23.09
N HIS A 69 19.92 16.99 23.32
CA HIS A 69 20.80 15.86 22.99
C HIS A 69 20.42 15.16 21.66
N VAL A 70 19.53 15.74 20.87
CA VAL A 70 19.06 15.18 19.60
C VAL A 70 19.47 16.09 18.45
N SER A 71 20.13 15.50 17.45
CA SER A 71 20.50 16.18 16.20
C SER A 71 19.81 15.50 15.03
N VAL A 72 19.16 16.29 14.15
CA VAL A 72 18.62 15.79 12.88
C VAL A 72 19.64 16.00 11.77
N VAL A 73 20.08 14.92 11.15
CA VAL A 73 21.05 14.93 10.05
C VAL A 73 20.34 14.41 8.79
N THR A 74 20.27 15.26 7.76
CA THR A 74 19.60 14.93 6.49
C THR A 74 20.58 14.53 5.37
N ASP A 75 21.88 14.63 5.63
CA ASP A 75 22.92 14.23 4.69
C ASP A 75 22.87 12.73 4.39
N GLY A 76 23.22 12.37 3.15
CA GLY A 76 23.34 10.98 2.76
C GLY A 76 24.41 10.26 3.58
N ILE A 77 24.20 8.98 3.87
CA ILE A 77 25.22 8.13 4.50
C ILE A 77 26.17 7.62 3.42
N SER A 78 27.47 7.81 3.62
CA SER A 78 28.52 7.30 2.72
C SER A 78 28.89 5.86 3.08
N LYS A 79 29.22 5.62 4.35
CA LYS A 79 29.54 4.28 4.88
C LYS A 79 29.42 4.27 6.41
N ILE A 80 29.27 3.06 6.93
CA ILE A 80 29.41 2.78 8.36
C ILE A 80 30.83 2.26 8.58
N VAL A 81 31.52 2.80 9.58
CA VAL A 81 32.90 2.43 9.93
C VAL A 81 32.97 2.07 11.41
N GLU A 82 34.12 1.58 11.85
CA GLU A 82 34.36 1.34 13.27
C GLU A 82 34.15 2.65 14.06
N GLY A 83 33.33 2.56 15.12
CA GLY A 83 33.01 3.69 16.00
C GLY A 83 31.95 4.68 15.49
N GLY A 84 31.41 4.54 14.27
CA GLY A 84 30.37 5.47 13.82
C GLY A 84 29.96 5.45 12.34
N VAL A 85 29.43 6.60 11.90
CA VAL A 85 28.88 6.81 10.55
C VAL A 85 29.58 7.97 9.87
N GLU A 86 30.04 7.77 8.64
CA GLU A 86 30.51 8.85 7.78
C GLU A 86 29.38 9.31 6.85
N THR A 87 29.03 10.60 6.92
CA THR A 87 28.05 11.22 6.02
C THR A 87 28.72 11.76 4.75
N ALA A 88 27.91 12.03 3.72
CA ALA A 88 28.38 12.41 2.39
C ALA A 88 29.04 13.80 2.33
N ASP A 89 28.82 14.63 3.36
CA ASP A 89 29.52 15.90 3.61
C ASP A 89 30.96 15.71 4.14
N GLY A 90 31.37 14.47 4.41
CA GLY A 90 32.68 14.13 4.98
C GLY A 90 32.74 14.19 6.51
N THR A 91 31.61 14.48 7.18
CA THR A 91 31.56 14.52 8.64
C THR A 91 31.53 13.09 9.21
N PHE A 92 32.44 12.80 10.14
CA PHE A 92 32.38 11.59 10.95
C PHE A 92 31.51 11.82 12.18
N ARG A 93 30.58 10.90 12.43
CA ARG A 93 29.64 10.95 13.55
C ARG A 93 29.84 9.71 14.41
N GLU A 94 30.41 9.91 15.59
CA GLU A 94 30.62 8.86 16.58
C GLU A 94 29.28 8.27 17.03
N ALA A 95 29.22 6.94 17.12
CA ALA A 95 28.04 6.23 17.61
C ALA A 95 28.43 4.90 18.26
N ASP A 96 28.04 4.73 19.52
CA ASP A 96 28.16 3.46 20.24
C ASP A 96 27.11 2.43 19.78
N THR A 97 26.00 2.89 19.20
CA THR A 97 24.87 2.05 18.78
C THR A 97 24.22 2.61 17.52
N ILE A 98 23.97 1.73 16.55
CA ILE A 98 23.28 2.06 15.29
C ILE A 98 21.97 1.27 15.22
N ILE A 99 20.85 1.98 15.07
CA ILE A 99 19.51 1.40 14.95
C ILE A 99 19.03 1.53 13.50
N TYR A 100 18.78 0.40 12.84
CA TYR A 100 18.26 0.37 11.47
C TYR A 100 16.73 0.51 11.44
N ALA A 101 16.24 1.75 11.33
CA ALA A 101 14.82 2.07 11.13
C ALA A 101 14.46 2.18 9.63
N THR A 102 14.85 1.20 8.81
CA THR A 102 14.89 1.28 7.33
C THR A 102 13.59 0.94 6.60
N GLY A 103 12.50 0.66 7.33
CA GLY A 103 11.17 0.40 6.75
C GLY A 103 10.99 -1.04 6.22
N PHE A 104 10.21 -1.20 5.15
CA PHE A 104 9.76 -2.51 4.66
C PHE A 104 9.80 -2.61 3.13
N LYS A 105 10.01 -3.83 2.62
CA LYS A 105 9.74 -4.18 1.22
C LYS A 105 8.30 -4.68 1.11
N PRO A 106 7.37 -3.94 0.49
CA PRO A 106 5.95 -4.30 0.46
C PRO A 106 5.62 -5.50 -0.44
N LEU A 107 6.55 -5.91 -1.32
CA LEU A 107 6.32 -6.86 -2.40
C LEU A 107 6.79 -8.29 -2.13
N THR A 108 7.25 -8.59 -0.93
CA THR A 108 7.80 -9.90 -0.60
C THR A 108 6.72 -10.98 -0.39
N MET A 109 5.45 -10.74 -0.75
CA MET A 109 4.37 -11.73 -0.53
C MET A 109 4.58 -13.05 -1.28
N VAL A 110 5.36 -13.01 -2.36
CA VAL A 110 5.75 -14.19 -3.15
C VAL A 110 7.25 -14.47 -3.09
N ASP A 111 8.03 -13.61 -2.42
CA ASP A 111 9.48 -13.80 -2.32
C ASP A 111 9.76 -15.05 -1.47
N GLY A 112 10.47 -16.00 -2.07
CA GLY A 112 10.78 -17.29 -1.44
C GLY A 112 9.67 -18.33 -1.51
N GLN A 113 8.57 -18.08 -2.24
CA GLN A 113 7.52 -19.07 -2.49
C GLN A 113 7.53 -19.52 -3.95
N GLU A 114 7.68 -20.83 -4.16
CA GLU A 114 7.51 -21.45 -5.47
C GLU A 114 6.05 -21.86 -5.64
N ILE A 115 5.27 -21.00 -6.29
CA ILE A 115 3.87 -21.27 -6.61
C ILE A 115 3.75 -21.52 -8.12
N THR A 116 3.34 -22.72 -8.47
CA THR A 116 3.14 -23.16 -9.86
C THR A 116 1.67 -23.49 -10.10
N GLY A 117 1.09 -22.82 -11.08
CA GLY A 117 -0.28 -23.02 -11.54
C GLY A 117 -0.40 -24.04 -12.68
N LYS A 118 -1.45 -23.90 -13.49
CA LYS A 118 -1.69 -24.72 -14.68
C LYS A 118 -0.59 -24.51 -15.72
N ASP A 119 -0.33 -25.56 -16.50
CA ASP A 119 0.58 -25.56 -17.64
C ASP A 119 2.01 -25.07 -17.29
N GLY A 120 2.42 -25.21 -16.03
CA GLY A 120 3.73 -24.78 -15.54
C GLY A 120 3.88 -23.28 -15.30
N LEU A 121 2.79 -22.49 -15.38
CA LEU A 121 2.83 -21.05 -15.12
C LEU A 121 3.22 -20.76 -13.67
N THR A 122 4.37 -20.10 -13.46
CA THR A 122 4.78 -19.70 -12.10
C THR A 122 4.15 -18.37 -11.70
N MET A 123 3.93 -18.14 -10.40
CA MET A 123 3.44 -16.85 -9.91
C MET A 123 4.43 -15.71 -10.22
N ALA A 124 5.73 -16.00 -10.21
CA ALA A 124 6.76 -15.05 -10.63
C ALA A 124 6.55 -14.62 -12.10
N ASP A 125 6.33 -15.59 -13.00
CA ASP A 125 6.03 -15.30 -14.41
C ASP A 125 4.73 -14.52 -14.59
N TYR A 126 3.70 -14.83 -13.79
CA TYR A 126 2.41 -14.12 -13.85
C TYR A 126 2.52 -12.65 -13.44
N LEU A 127 3.36 -12.35 -12.45
CA LEU A 127 3.52 -11.02 -11.85
C LEU A 127 4.59 -10.15 -12.54
N LYS A 128 5.40 -10.73 -13.43
CA LYS A 128 6.53 -10.05 -14.09
C LYS A 128 6.16 -8.74 -14.80
N ASP A 129 4.99 -8.70 -15.43
CA ASP A 129 4.49 -7.56 -16.23
C ASP A 129 3.60 -6.60 -15.41
N GLY A 130 3.58 -6.78 -14.09
CA GLY A 130 2.85 -5.94 -13.15
C GLY A 130 2.03 -6.75 -12.16
N ILE A 131 2.17 -6.41 -10.88
CA ILE A 131 1.47 -7.09 -9.81
C ILE A 131 -0.04 -6.84 -9.90
N ARG A 132 -0.82 -7.93 -9.89
CA ARG A 132 -2.27 -7.90 -10.08
C ARG A 132 -2.94 -9.15 -9.52
N ALA A 133 -4.22 -9.02 -9.18
CA ALA A 133 -5.07 -10.12 -8.78
C ALA A 133 -6.53 -9.78 -9.11
N HIS A 134 -7.32 -10.80 -9.46
CA HIS A 134 -8.77 -10.66 -9.56
C HIS A 134 -9.39 -10.52 -8.18
N ARG A 135 -10.18 -9.46 -8.00
CA ARG A 135 -10.87 -9.15 -6.73
C ARG A 135 -9.93 -9.18 -5.53
N THR A 136 -8.65 -8.87 -5.74
CA THR A 136 -7.60 -8.84 -4.71
C THR A 136 -7.29 -10.17 -4.03
N VAL A 137 -7.87 -11.29 -4.50
CA VAL A 137 -7.82 -12.59 -3.81
C VAL A 137 -7.41 -13.77 -4.69
N MET A 138 -7.44 -13.65 -6.02
CA MET A 138 -7.16 -14.78 -6.93
C MET A 138 -6.31 -14.34 -8.13
N ALA A 139 -5.59 -15.28 -8.74
CA ALA A 139 -4.88 -15.09 -9.99
C ALA A 139 -5.34 -16.14 -11.02
N PRO A 140 -5.60 -15.76 -12.29
CA PRO A 140 -5.98 -16.71 -13.35
C PRO A 140 -4.85 -17.70 -13.60
N GLY A 141 -5.20 -18.97 -13.80
CA GLY A 141 -4.23 -20.05 -13.99
C GLY A 141 -3.74 -20.68 -12.69
N PHE A 142 -4.21 -20.20 -11.53
CA PHE A 142 -3.88 -20.74 -10.21
C PHE A 142 -5.15 -21.29 -9.54
N PRO A 143 -5.67 -22.46 -9.98
CA PRO A 143 -6.91 -23.03 -9.46
C PRO A 143 -6.81 -23.29 -7.95
N ASN A 144 -7.89 -23.00 -7.23
CA ASN A 144 -7.99 -23.14 -5.76
C ASN A 144 -6.96 -22.33 -4.94
N TYR A 145 -6.16 -21.47 -5.57
CA TYR A 145 -5.25 -20.57 -4.88
C TYR A 145 -5.96 -19.26 -4.51
N PHE A 146 -5.91 -18.91 -3.23
CA PHE A 146 -6.49 -17.68 -2.70
C PHE A 146 -5.48 -16.93 -1.84
N MET A 147 -5.51 -15.60 -1.94
CA MET A 147 -4.69 -14.68 -1.16
C MET A 147 -5.57 -13.81 -0.27
N LEU A 148 -5.12 -13.59 0.96
CA LEU A 148 -5.58 -12.45 1.78
C LEU A 148 -4.57 -11.32 1.64
N LEU A 149 -5.05 -10.08 1.71
CA LEU A 149 -4.25 -8.88 1.48
C LEU A 149 -3.49 -8.89 0.14
N GLY A 150 -4.04 -9.54 -0.88
CA GLY A 150 -3.46 -9.52 -2.22
C GLY A 150 -3.47 -8.13 -2.87
N PRO A 151 -3.02 -8.01 -4.12
CA PRO A 151 -2.92 -6.74 -4.84
C PRO A 151 -4.20 -5.90 -4.79
N ASN A 152 -4.06 -4.59 -4.64
CA ASN A 152 -5.10 -3.57 -4.56
C ASN A 152 -6.10 -3.75 -3.40
N SER A 153 -5.65 -4.32 -2.29
CA SER A 153 -6.46 -4.53 -1.07
C SER A 153 -6.17 -3.53 0.06
N VAL A 154 -5.04 -2.83 0.02
CA VAL A 154 -4.62 -1.94 1.12
C VAL A 154 -5.33 -0.59 1.04
N LEU A 155 -5.48 0.07 2.20
CA LEU A 155 -6.14 1.36 2.34
C LEU A 155 -5.19 2.40 2.93
N GLY A 156 -5.32 3.65 2.49
CA GLY A 156 -4.59 4.79 3.07
C GLY A 156 -5.30 5.44 4.26
N HIS A 157 -6.57 5.10 4.52
CA HIS A 157 -7.44 5.89 5.40
C HIS A 157 -8.18 5.09 6.47
N ASN A 158 -8.27 3.76 6.38
CA ASN A 158 -9.07 2.92 7.27
C ASN A 158 -8.37 1.59 7.58
N SER A 159 -8.97 0.78 8.46
CA SER A 159 -8.39 -0.50 8.88
C SER A 159 -8.44 -1.56 7.77
N VAL A 160 -7.30 -2.24 7.59
CA VAL A 160 -7.18 -3.40 6.70
C VAL A 160 -7.93 -4.63 7.22
N LEU A 161 -8.30 -4.68 8.51
CA LEU A 161 -9.12 -5.79 9.03
C LEU A 161 -10.47 -5.91 8.30
N ILE A 162 -11.08 -4.77 7.96
CA ILE A 162 -12.34 -4.71 7.21
C ILE A 162 -12.18 -5.33 5.82
N ILE A 163 -10.99 -5.21 5.24
CA ILE A 163 -10.63 -5.81 3.96
C ILE A 163 -10.49 -7.31 4.12
N ILE A 164 -9.72 -7.75 5.11
CA ILE A 164 -9.49 -9.18 5.40
C ILE A 164 -10.80 -9.91 5.64
N GLU A 165 -11.70 -9.38 6.46
CA GLU A 165 -13.01 -9.98 6.74
C GLU A 165 -13.85 -10.12 5.46
N ALA A 166 -13.84 -9.10 4.60
CA ALA A 166 -14.56 -9.13 3.33
C ALA A 166 -13.95 -10.11 2.34
N GLN A 167 -12.61 -10.20 2.28
CA GLN A 167 -11.88 -11.19 1.47
C GLN A 167 -12.15 -12.61 1.94
N ALA A 168 -12.02 -12.88 3.25
CA ALA A 168 -12.27 -14.19 3.84
C ALA A 168 -13.69 -14.68 3.54
N LYS A 169 -14.70 -13.82 3.74
CA LYS A 169 -16.09 -14.14 3.40
C LYS A 169 -16.28 -14.46 1.92
N TYR A 170 -15.65 -13.69 1.03
CA TYR A 170 -15.73 -13.92 -0.40
C TYR A 170 -15.06 -15.24 -0.82
N ILE A 171 -13.90 -15.55 -0.24
CA ILE A 171 -13.17 -16.81 -0.48
C ILE A 171 -14.02 -18.01 -0.03
N LEU A 172 -14.61 -17.95 1.16
CA LEU A 172 -15.53 -18.99 1.65
C LEU A 172 -16.70 -19.20 0.69
N GLN A 173 -17.28 -18.12 0.15
CA GLN A 173 -18.34 -18.22 -0.87
C GLN A 173 -17.86 -18.86 -2.17
N CYS A 174 -16.63 -18.61 -2.62
CA CYS A 174 -16.04 -19.30 -3.77
C CYS A 174 -15.91 -20.81 -3.49
N ILE A 175 -15.37 -21.19 -2.33
CA ILE A 175 -15.21 -22.59 -1.92
C ILE A 175 -16.56 -23.29 -1.85
N GLU A 176 -17.57 -22.66 -1.25
CA GLU A 176 -18.93 -23.19 -1.21
C GLU A 176 -19.52 -23.39 -2.60
N GLU A 177 -19.32 -22.46 -3.54
CA GLU A 177 -19.82 -22.60 -4.91
C GLU A 177 -19.14 -23.79 -5.62
N THR A 178 -17.83 -23.98 -5.45
CA THR A 178 -17.09 -25.14 -5.97
C THR A 178 -17.71 -26.45 -5.47
N ILE A 179 -17.91 -26.58 -4.16
CA ILE A 179 -18.51 -27.75 -3.52
C ILE A 179 -19.94 -27.97 -4.04
N LYS A 180 -20.77 -26.92 -4.06
CA LYS A 180 -22.18 -26.98 -4.53
C LYS A 180 -22.29 -27.43 -5.98
N THR A 181 -21.34 -27.07 -6.82
CA THR A 181 -21.32 -27.51 -8.22
C THR A 181 -20.82 -28.93 -8.41
N GLY A 182 -20.16 -29.53 -7.42
CA GLY A 182 -19.46 -30.81 -7.60
C GLY A 182 -18.17 -30.68 -8.40
N ALA A 183 -17.61 -29.47 -8.51
CA ALA A 183 -16.33 -29.22 -9.17
C ALA A 183 -15.17 -29.55 -8.22
N LYS A 184 -14.03 -29.98 -8.79
CA LYS A 184 -12.75 -30.17 -8.09
C LYS A 184 -11.99 -28.86 -7.90
N SER A 185 -12.15 -27.93 -8.82
CA SER A 185 -11.46 -26.65 -8.75
C SER A 185 -12.28 -25.49 -9.26
N ILE A 186 -11.95 -24.31 -8.75
CA ILE A 186 -12.40 -23.01 -9.25
C ILE A 186 -11.18 -22.19 -9.64
N ASP A 187 -11.24 -21.58 -10.82
CA ASP A 187 -10.25 -20.65 -11.32
C ASP A 187 -10.95 -19.42 -11.91
N VAL A 188 -10.27 -18.28 -11.91
CA VAL A 188 -10.79 -17.06 -12.52
C VAL A 188 -10.44 -17.04 -14.00
N LYS A 189 -11.41 -16.65 -14.84
CA LYS A 189 -11.14 -16.44 -16.27
C LYS A 189 -10.20 -15.25 -16.47
N ALA A 190 -9.18 -15.41 -17.32
CA ALA A 190 -8.21 -14.34 -17.62
C ALA A 190 -8.89 -13.01 -18.01
N ALA A 191 -9.87 -13.05 -18.91
CA ALA A 191 -10.63 -11.86 -19.32
C ALA A 191 -11.38 -11.17 -18.16
N ALA A 192 -11.83 -11.92 -17.14
CA ALA A 192 -12.47 -11.32 -15.97
C ALA A 192 -11.44 -10.61 -15.08
N ALA A 193 -10.26 -11.21 -14.89
CA ALA A 193 -9.15 -10.63 -14.15
C ALA A 193 -8.63 -9.35 -14.83
N GLU A 194 -8.46 -9.36 -16.15
CA GLU A 194 -8.06 -8.20 -16.95
C GLU A 194 -9.06 -7.05 -16.87
N ARG A 195 -10.36 -7.32 -17.01
CA ARG A 195 -11.41 -6.30 -16.84
C ARG A 195 -11.41 -5.71 -15.44
N PHE A 196 -11.21 -6.55 -14.42
CA PHE A 196 -11.09 -6.09 -13.04
C PHE A 196 -9.89 -5.15 -12.90
N ASP A 197 -8.72 -5.58 -13.38
CA ASP A 197 -7.47 -4.84 -13.29
C ASP A 197 -7.55 -3.48 -13.99
N ALA A 198 -7.95 -3.46 -15.26
CA ALA A 198 -8.08 -2.25 -16.06
C ALA A 198 -9.00 -1.21 -15.37
N ARG A 199 -10.10 -1.67 -14.79
CA ARG A 199 -11.03 -0.81 -14.04
C ARG A 199 -10.39 -0.24 -12.77
N ILE A 200 -9.60 -1.02 -12.04
CA ILE A 200 -8.92 -0.55 -10.83
C ILE A 200 -7.83 0.45 -11.18
N GLN A 201 -7.00 0.15 -12.18
CA GLN A 201 -5.96 1.05 -12.66
C GLN A 201 -6.56 2.37 -13.17
N GLU A 202 -7.67 2.33 -13.90
CA GLU A 202 -8.39 3.54 -14.33
C GLU A 202 -8.89 4.37 -13.13
N GLN A 203 -9.39 3.74 -12.08
CA GLN A 203 -9.85 4.45 -10.88
C GLN A 203 -8.70 5.03 -10.04
N LEU A 204 -7.50 4.47 -10.17
CA LEU A 204 -6.29 4.96 -9.52
C LEU A 204 -5.69 6.16 -10.27
N LYS A 205 -5.99 6.33 -11.56
CA LYS A 205 -5.64 7.55 -12.30
C LYS A 205 -6.30 8.76 -11.65
N GLY A 206 -5.53 9.84 -11.51
CA GLY A 206 -5.99 11.09 -10.91
C GLY A 206 -6.06 11.10 -9.39
N THR A 207 -5.77 9.98 -8.70
CA THR A 207 -5.61 9.97 -7.24
C THR A 207 -4.33 10.68 -6.82
N VAL A 208 -4.24 11.14 -5.55
CA VAL A 208 -2.98 11.72 -5.01
C VAL A 208 -1.80 10.75 -5.11
N TRP A 209 -2.08 9.45 -5.07
CA TRP A 209 -1.06 8.41 -5.21
C TRP A 209 -0.48 8.36 -6.62
N SER A 210 -1.20 8.81 -7.65
CA SER A 210 -0.70 8.88 -9.03
C SER A 210 0.16 10.12 -9.33
N GLN A 211 0.22 11.13 -8.46
CA GLN A 211 0.81 12.45 -8.74
C GLN A 211 2.34 12.52 -8.53
N GLY A 212 3.11 11.69 -9.24
CA GLY A 212 4.57 11.86 -9.40
C GLY A 212 5.44 11.60 -8.16
N CYS A 213 4.85 11.30 -7.01
CA CYS A 213 5.58 11.03 -5.78
C CYS A 213 6.04 9.56 -5.70
N LYS A 214 7.29 9.37 -5.22
CA LYS A 214 7.89 8.07 -4.93
C LYS A 214 7.29 7.51 -3.64
N SER A 215 6.56 6.41 -3.76
CA SER A 215 5.93 5.72 -2.64
C SER A 215 6.00 4.21 -2.86
N TRP A 216 6.03 3.47 -1.76
CA TRP A 216 5.99 2.00 -1.76
C TRP A 216 4.69 1.44 -2.36
N TYR A 217 3.72 2.30 -2.65
CA TYR A 217 2.47 1.91 -3.30
C TYR A 217 2.62 1.45 -4.75
N LYS A 218 3.73 1.81 -5.40
CA LYS A 218 3.99 1.63 -6.83
C LYS A 218 5.17 0.69 -7.07
N ASP A 219 5.12 -0.01 -8.19
CA ASP A 219 6.29 -0.71 -8.73
C ASP A 219 7.19 0.25 -9.54
N GLU A 220 8.26 -0.30 -10.10
CA GLU A 220 9.25 0.44 -10.90
C GLU A 220 8.66 1.06 -12.18
N THR A 221 7.56 0.51 -12.70
CA THR A 221 6.84 1.05 -13.86
C THR A 221 5.91 2.21 -13.48
N GLY A 222 5.74 2.46 -12.17
CA GLY A 222 4.83 3.47 -11.63
C GLY A 222 3.40 2.97 -11.44
N ARG A 223 3.13 1.68 -11.72
CA ARG A 223 1.82 1.05 -11.54
C ARG A 223 1.50 0.90 -10.06
N ILE A 224 0.29 1.31 -9.66
CA ILE A 224 -0.17 1.22 -8.27
C ILE A 224 -0.82 -0.15 -8.06
N PHE A 225 -0.12 -1.05 -7.37
CA PHE A 225 -0.56 -2.43 -7.14
C PHE A 225 -1.02 -2.70 -5.70
N THR A 226 -0.78 -1.78 -4.76
CA THR A 226 -1.08 -1.99 -3.32
C THR A 226 -2.48 -1.52 -2.93
N LEU A 227 -2.88 -0.35 -3.42
CA LEU A 227 -4.01 0.40 -2.89
C LEU A 227 -5.34 0.10 -3.59
N TRP A 228 -6.40 0.09 -2.81
CA TRP A 228 -7.77 0.16 -3.29
C TRP A 228 -8.18 1.62 -3.53
N PRO A 229 -8.71 1.99 -4.72
CA PRO A 229 -8.97 3.38 -5.09
C PRO A 229 -10.18 4.04 -4.40
N LYS A 230 -10.93 3.33 -3.57
CA LYS A 230 -12.21 3.78 -3.00
C LYS A 230 -12.29 3.52 -1.48
N GLY A 231 -13.46 3.75 -0.90
CA GLY A 231 -13.75 3.43 0.50
C GLY A 231 -13.96 1.94 0.77
N THR A 232 -13.93 1.60 2.06
CA THR A 232 -14.23 0.26 2.59
C THR A 232 -15.65 -0.18 2.23
N ILE A 233 -16.62 0.74 2.18
CA ILE A 233 -17.99 0.42 1.77
C ILE A 233 -18.01 -0.08 0.32
N SER A 234 -17.26 0.58 -0.57
CA SER A 234 -17.14 0.16 -1.97
C SER A 234 -16.44 -1.19 -2.08
N PHE A 235 -15.41 -1.43 -1.26
CA PHE A 235 -14.69 -2.70 -1.24
C PHE A 235 -15.62 -3.86 -0.82
N ARG A 236 -16.32 -3.70 0.31
CA ARG A 236 -17.28 -4.70 0.81
C ARG A 236 -18.38 -4.99 -0.20
N ARG A 237 -18.87 -3.97 -0.91
CA ARG A 237 -19.84 -4.14 -2.00
C ARG A 237 -19.25 -4.93 -3.16
N SER A 238 -18.01 -4.67 -3.57
CA SER A 238 -17.36 -5.49 -4.60
C SER A 238 -17.17 -6.93 -4.13
N MET A 239 -16.94 -7.19 -2.84
CA MET A 239 -16.75 -8.53 -2.28
C MET A 239 -18.06 -9.20 -1.81
N LYS A 240 -19.23 -8.71 -2.22
CA LYS A 240 -20.53 -9.18 -1.69
C LYS A 240 -20.85 -10.63 -2.07
N ARG A 241 -20.55 -11.03 -3.31
CA ARG A 241 -20.81 -12.37 -3.85
C ARG A 241 -19.94 -12.66 -5.08
N PRO A 242 -19.41 -13.89 -5.24
CA PRO A 242 -18.80 -14.34 -6.48
C PRO A 242 -19.79 -14.32 -7.64
N LYS A 243 -19.38 -13.78 -8.78
CA LYS A 243 -20.18 -13.83 -10.00
C LYS A 243 -19.74 -15.02 -10.82
N ARG A 244 -20.62 -16.02 -11.00
CA ARG A 244 -20.29 -17.29 -11.66
C ARG A 244 -19.70 -17.12 -13.06
N ASP A 245 -20.12 -16.11 -13.81
CA ASP A 245 -19.62 -15.81 -15.15
C ASP A 245 -18.14 -15.42 -15.19
N GLU A 246 -17.58 -14.93 -14.08
CA GLU A 246 -16.16 -14.60 -13.93
C GLU A 246 -15.27 -15.84 -13.69
N PHE A 247 -15.87 -16.99 -13.38
CA PHE A 247 -15.16 -18.21 -12.99
C PHE A 247 -15.31 -19.34 -14.00
N GLN A 248 -14.33 -20.23 -13.98
CA GLN A 248 -14.36 -21.54 -14.64
C GLN A 248 -14.22 -22.63 -13.57
N PHE A 249 -14.95 -23.72 -13.76
CA PHE A 249 -14.99 -24.85 -12.85
C PHE A 249 -14.50 -26.09 -13.57
N GLU A 250 -13.66 -26.87 -12.90
CA GLU A 250 -13.14 -28.15 -13.40
C GLU A 250 -13.75 -29.28 -12.58
N TYR A 251 -14.23 -30.33 -13.25
CA TYR A 251 -15.02 -31.41 -12.66
C TYR A 251 -14.26 -32.73 -12.57
#